data_AF-A0A9P1GF96-F1
#
_entry.id   AF-A0A9P1GF96-F1
#
_cell.length_a   1.000
_cell.length_b   1.000
_cell.length_c   1.000
_cell.angle_alpha   90.00
_cell.angle_beta   90.00
_cell.angle_gamma   90.00
#
_symmetry.space_group_name_H-M   'P 1'
#
loop_
_entity.id
_entity.type
_entity.pdbx_description
1 polymer ?
#
loop_
_entity_poly.entity_id
_entity_poly.type
_entity_poly.pdbx_seq_one_letter_code
_entity_poly.pdbx_strand_id
1 'polypeptide(L)'
;MLALVGWRKQSIHIAFRCSISCSDCFTRTKPFTEEQRQQIFRQVGLHTAKRVQVPHRPKALLIFGPPAVGKSTISLEVAKSIFDNAGNVVIVDGNDVRDAHEGFSQVAQHGLTHNLLHTDAWDILKGTKHVENLKKEIMNLAVQNRQDVIIPECALNPERVHQMLRQMENADYEMHAICLWAPLDSVQQRGSQRSLKAGKAYAPKFHTPSCSGSLEFGRHFDLKIQESNRHYGSLICYDNTVKPSHPVHLAEFEYLIKMGPEETKEHIRNCMFARAAYKTEHGGSRASSDTASTPLLVPSNTSHSAKGDRLPLSGCLRSMLEKAAVRRGRPSLLCGLFLVDLPGLNRRIWQVFISSLWPKSTQSTPNLMLSQIFGLFDSLQNRATTELESRVTAQVGPLFQRPGFGTDVVLRSARDTVAVRITAAEERLRALRRRNEELASNVRLLEEALSSCRRRSAQCLPGSQLFRGCGPTQEPRTFPCEEIEAWRALALRIPATRKNRAGQAYFEESGQRRSENGHAAEESQLGSAALESSAEGREALYDVSNASRQDKDRPWEV
;
A
#
# COMPACT_ATOMS: atom_id res chain seq x y z
N MET A 1 -36.14 3.54 -26.33
CA MET A 1 -35.60 2.38 -25.57
C MET A 1 -34.32 1.88 -26.23
N LEU A 2 -33.19 2.57 -26.07
CA LEU A 2 -31.87 2.05 -26.42
C LEU A 2 -30.96 2.33 -25.24
N ALA A 3 -30.69 1.30 -24.45
CA ALA A 3 -29.94 1.39 -23.22
C ALA A 3 -28.43 1.23 -23.48
N LEU A 4 -27.69 2.16 -22.89
CA LEU A 4 -26.26 2.24 -22.73
C LEU A 4 -25.63 0.92 -22.24
N VAL A 5 -24.73 0.34 -23.03
CA VAL A 5 -23.72 -0.62 -22.55
C VAL A 5 -22.39 0.10 -22.46
N GLY A 6 -22.07 0.62 -21.27
CA GLY A 6 -20.78 1.25 -20.99
C GLY A 6 -19.65 0.22 -20.96
N TRP A 7 -18.88 0.13 -22.04
CA TRP A 7 -17.61 -0.60 -22.07
C TRP A 7 -16.56 0.13 -21.24
N ARG A 8 -16.20 -0.42 -20.08
CA ARG A 8 -15.01 0.03 -19.32
C ARG A 8 -13.75 -0.54 -19.96
N LYS A 9 -12.95 0.30 -20.62
CA LYS A 9 -11.55 -0.01 -20.99
C LYS A 9 -10.75 -0.25 -19.70
N GLN A 10 -10.33 -1.48 -19.44
CA GLN A 10 -9.26 -1.77 -18.48
C GLN A 10 -7.93 -1.78 -19.24
N SER A 11 -7.10 -0.76 -19.00
CA SER A 11 -5.75 -0.68 -19.57
C SER A 11 -4.85 -1.73 -18.90
N ILE A 12 -4.35 -2.69 -19.68
CA ILE A 12 -3.29 -3.61 -19.26
C ILE A 12 -1.97 -2.84 -19.39
N HIS A 13 -1.35 -2.48 -18.26
CA HIS A 13 -0.02 -1.86 -18.27
C HIS A 13 1.05 -2.95 -18.10
N ILE A 14 1.90 -3.12 -19.12
CA ILE A 14 3.07 -4.01 -19.07
C ILE A 14 4.20 -3.24 -18.40
N ALA A 15 4.73 -3.76 -17.28
CA ALA A 15 5.90 -3.20 -16.62
C ALA A 15 7.16 -3.58 -17.43
N PHE A 16 7.71 -2.62 -18.17
CA PHE A 16 9.01 -2.78 -18.81
C PHE A 16 10.10 -2.34 -17.85
N ARG A 17 11.07 -3.23 -17.57
CA ARG A 17 12.36 -2.82 -17.03
C ARG A 17 13.06 -2.07 -18.16
N CYS A 18 13.15 -0.75 -18.03
CA CYS A 18 13.68 0.12 -19.06
C CYS A 18 15.18 -0.18 -19.25
N SER A 19 15.52 -1.04 -20.21
CA SER A 19 16.89 -1.25 -20.68
C SER A 19 17.31 -0.21 -21.72
N ILE A 20 16.58 0.90 -21.83
CA ILE A 20 16.93 1.99 -22.74
C ILE A 20 18.26 2.55 -22.21
N SER A 21 19.31 2.37 -23.00
CA SER A 21 20.59 3.08 -22.94
C SER A 21 20.38 4.56 -23.27
N CYS A 22 19.44 5.19 -22.57
CA CYS A 22 19.09 6.58 -22.74
C CYS A 22 20.22 7.36 -22.09
N SER A 23 20.92 8.19 -22.87
CA SER A 23 21.79 9.25 -22.36
C SER A 23 21.11 10.06 -21.25
N ASP A 24 19.78 10.09 -21.22
CA ASP A 24 18.93 10.77 -20.25
C ASP A 24 18.83 10.05 -18.90
N CYS A 25 19.33 8.82 -18.77
CA CYS A 25 19.42 8.16 -17.46
C CYS A 25 20.47 8.85 -16.55
N PHE A 26 21.47 9.53 -17.13
CA PHE A 26 22.52 10.22 -16.35
C PHE A 26 22.01 11.46 -15.60
N THR A 27 20.91 12.09 -16.02
CA THR A 27 20.36 13.25 -15.31
C THR A 27 19.68 12.86 -14.00
N ARG A 28 19.32 11.59 -13.81
CA ARG A 28 18.58 11.09 -12.63
C ARG A 28 19.43 11.03 -11.36
N THR A 29 20.76 10.97 -11.50
CA THR A 29 21.69 10.84 -10.38
C THR A 29 22.46 12.11 -10.08
N LYS A 30 22.26 13.16 -10.88
CA LYS A 30 22.88 14.46 -10.65
C LYS A 30 22.32 15.07 -9.35
N PRO A 31 23.13 15.82 -8.59
CA PRO A 31 22.62 16.62 -7.48
C PRO A 31 21.69 17.73 -8.00
N PHE A 32 20.89 18.29 -7.08
CA PHE A 32 20.08 19.47 -7.37
C PHE A 32 20.97 20.65 -7.75
N THR A 33 20.60 21.39 -8.81
CA THR A 33 21.25 22.68 -9.10
C THR A 33 20.83 23.72 -8.07
N GLU A 34 21.57 24.83 -7.98
CA GLU A 34 21.23 25.90 -7.03
C GLU A 34 19.86 26.51 -7.35
N GLU A 35 19.53 26.68 -8.63
CA GLU A 35 18.23 27.20 -9.07
C GLU A 35 17.09 26.28 -8.62
N GLN A 36 17.28 24.95 -8.74
CA GLN A 36 16.31 23.96 -8.27
C GLN A 36 16.16 24.04 -6.74
N ARG A 37 17.26 24.18 -6.00
CA ARG A 37 17.21 24.35 -4.53
C ARG A 37 16.44 25.60 -4.14
N GLN A 38 16.71 26.74 -4.78
CA GLN A 38 15.99 27.99 -4.53
C GLN A 38 14.51 27.93 -4.92
N GLN A 39 14.17 27.18 -5.98
CA GLN A 39 12.77 26.91 -6.32
C GLN A 39 12.09 26.06 -5.23
N ILE A 40 12.75 25.00 -4.76
CA ILE A 40 12.24 24.14 -3.68
C ILE A 40 12.03 24.96 -2.41
N PHE A 41 13.01 25.79 -2.01
CA PHE A 41 12.91 26.63 -0.80
C PHE A 41 11.72 27.58 -0.84
N ARG A 42 11.39 28.15 -2.02
CA ARG A 42 10.18 28.95 -2.19
C ARG A 42 8.91 28.10 -2.13
N GLN A 43 8.88 26.96 -2.81
CA GLN A 43 7.72 26.06 -2.84
C GLN A 43 7.36 25.51 -1.45
N VAL A 44 8.36 25.13 -0.66
CA VAL A 44 8.14 24.61 0.70
C VAL A 44 7.92 25.71 1.74
N GLY A 45 7.93 26.98 1.34
CA GLY A 45 7.70 28.11 2.23
C GLY A 45 8.89 28.49 3.12
N LEU A 46 10.09 27.96 2.89
CA LEU A 46 11.28 28.23 3.71
C LEU A 46 11.63 29.72 3.74
N HIS A 47 11.52 30.40 2.60
CA HIS A 47 11.82 31.84 2.48
C HIS A 47 10.64 32.75 2.86
N THR A 48 9.41 32.23 2.88
CA THR A 48 8.20 33.02 3.10
C THR A 48 7.62 32.87 4.51
N ALA A 49 7.91 31.77 5.19
CA ALA A 49 7.50 31.55 6.57
C ALA A 49 8.23 32.53 7.50
N LYS A 50 7.48 33.21 8.35
CA LYS A 50 7.99 34.15 9.34
C LYS A 50 8.59 33.39 10.52
N ARG A 51 9.66 33.95 11.07
CA ARG A 51 10.22 33.53 12.34
C ARG A 51 9.21 33.71 13.48
N VAL A 52 9.03 32.68 14.30
CA VAL A 52 8.23 32.74 15.52
C VAL A 52 8.99 33.54 16.57
N GLN A 53 8.33 34.59 17.10
CA GLN A 53 8.92 35.52 18.05
C GLN A 53 8.93 34.96 19.47
N VAL A 54 9.97 35.28 20.23
CA VAL A 54 10.04 34.99 21.68
C VAL A 54 8.97 35.84 22.40
N PRO A 55 8.20 35.29 23.36
CA PRO A 55 8.40 34.04 24.09
C PRO A 55 7.74 32.79 23.48
N HIS A 56 7.15 32.87 22.28
CA HIS A 56 6.46 31.74 21.68
C HIS A 56 7.42 30.66 21.17
N ARG A 57 6.97 29.42 21.28
CA ARG A 57 7.69 28.24 20.81
C ARG A 57 7.26 27.95 19.36
N PRO A 58 8.20 27.66 18.45
CA PRO A 58 7.83 27.22 17.12
C PRO A 58 7.07 25.89 17.21
N LYS A 59 6.08 25.70 16.34
CA LYS A 59 5.23 24.51 16.33
C LYS A 59 5.63 23.57 15.20
N ALA A 60 5.59 22.27 15.47
CA ALA A 60 5.80 21.23 14.48
C ALA A 60 4.55 20.36 14.35
N LEU A 61 4.00 20.22 13.15
CA LEU A 61 2.89 19.30 12.85
C LEU A 61 3.42 18.08 12.10
N LEU A 62 3.50 16.95 12.80
CA LEU A 62 3.89 15.66 12.25
C LEU A 62 2.65 14.90 11.76
N ILE A 63 2.70 14.36 10.55
CA ILE A 63 1.55 13.67 9.95
C ILE A 63 1.97 12.28 9.54
N PHE A 64 1.58 11.30 10.35
CA PHE A 64 1.85 9.90 10.16
C PHE A 64 0.73 9.21 9.38
N GLY A 65 1.11 8.30 8.47
CA GLY A 65 0.15 7.41 7.82
C GLY A 65 0.65 6.86 6.49
N PRO A 66 -0.04 5.86 5.91
CA PRO A 66 0.42 5.19 4.71
C PRO A 66 0.50 6.11 3.49
N PRO A 67 1.28 5.74 2.46
CA PRO A 67 1.30 6.46 1.20
C PRO A 67 -0.11 6.50 0.59
N ALA A 68 -0.51 7.62 -0.04
CA ALA A 68 -1.85 7.82 -0.61
C ALA A 68 -3.04 7.80 0.37
N VAL A 69 -2.81 7.79 1.69
CA VAL A 69 -3.89 7.87 2.68
C VAL A 69 -4.64 9.19 2.64
N GLY A 70 -4.00 10.29 2.23
CA GLY A 70 -4.62 11.63 2.17
C GLY A 70 -3.96 12.69 3.07
N LYS A 71 -2.70 12.49 3.48
CA LYS A 71 -1.93 13.40 4.37
C LYS A 71 -2.07 14.87 4.00
N SER A 72 -1.78 15.24 2.74
CA SER A 72 -1.79 16.62 2.26
C SER A 72 -3.18 17.29 2.30
N THR A 73 -4.28 16.52 2.29
CA THR A 73 -5.62 17.09 2.39
C THR A 73 -5.92 17.53 3.83
N ILE A 74 -5.62 16.66 4.80
CA ILE A 74 -5.96 16.87 6.21
C ILE A 74 -4.95 17.81 6.87
N SER A 75 -3.70 17.80 6.41
CA SER A 75 -2.65 18.69 6.92
C SER A 75 -3.05 20.15 6.86
N LEU A 76 -3.63 20.60 5.75
CA LEU A 76 -4.03 22.00 5.56
C LEU A 76 -5.21 22.40 6.46
N GLU A 77 -6.12 21.46 6.71
CA GLU A 77 -7.28 21.68 7.57
C GLU A 77 -6.84 21.85 9.03
N VAL A 78 -6.00 20.94 9.53
CA VAL A 78 -5.52 20.96 10.91
C VAL A 78 -4.42 22.01 11.14
N ALA A 79 -3.60 22.31 10.12
CA ALA A 79 -2.61 23.38 10.18
C ALA A 79 -3.24 24.74 10.51
N LYS A 80 -4.43 25.03 9.99
CA LYS A 80 -5.14 26.28 10.29
C LYS A 80 -5.48 26.41 11.77
N SER A 81 -5.87 25.32 12.43
CA SER A 81 -6.18 25.34 13.87
C SER A 81 -4.93 25.38 14.76
N ILE A 82 -3.78 24.92 14.26
CA ILE A 82 -2.55 24.82 15.07
C ILE A 82 -1.67 26.07 14.93
N PHE A 83 -1.48 26.56 13.70
CA PHE A 83 -0.52 27.65 13.41
C PHE A 83 -1.17 29.03 13.30
N ASP A 84 -2.49 29.13 13.43
CA ASP A 84 -3.34 30.30 13.15
C ASP A 84 -3.31 30.75 11.66
N ASN A 85 -2.18 30.59 10.97
CA ASN A 85 -1.98 30.87 9.56
C ASN A 85 -1.23 29.72 8.86
N ALA A 86 -1.99 28.84 8.19
CA ALA A 86 -1.42 27.73 7.43
C ALA A 86 -0.55 28.14 6.23
N GLY A 87 -0.53 29.42 5.82
CA GLY A 87 0.38 29.94 4.81
C GLY A 87 1.75 30.35 5.35
N ASN A 88 1.93 30.39 6.66
CA ASN A 88 3.15 30.82 7.34
C ASN A 88 3.93 29.63 7.92
N VAL A 89 4.19 28.62 7.11
CA VAL A 89 4.73 27.34 7.58
C VAL A 89 5.67 26.71 6.56
N VAL A 90 6.71 26.03 7.03
CA VAL A 90 7.65 25.29 6.17
C VAL A 90 7.20 23.84 6.02
N ILE A 91 7.05 23.35 4.80
CA ILE A 91 6.58 21.99 4.52
C ILE A 91 7.76 21.09 4.12
N VAL A 92 8.11 20.12 4.97
CA VAL A 92 9.24 19.21 4.73
C VAL A 92 8.77 17.90 4.07
N ASP A 93 8.15 17.99 2.88
CA ASP A 93 7.67 16.84 2.10
C ASP A 93 8.70 16.38 1.05
N GLY A 94 8.96 15.08 0.98
CA GLY A 94 9.80 14.50 -0.06
C GLY A 94 9.16 14.53 -1.44
N ASN A 95 7.83 14.68 -1.54
CA ASN A 95 7.16 14.84 -2.82
C ASN A 95 7.52 16.17 -3.48
N ASP A 96 7.57 17.28 -2.74
CA ASP A 96 7.89 18.60 -3.30
C ASP A 96 9.33 18.65 -3.80
N VAL A 97 10.27 18.13 -3.00
CA VAL A 97 11.68 17.99 -3.38
C VAL A 97 11.84 17.13 -4.63
N ARG A 98 11.13 15.99 -4.69
CA ARG A 98 11.18 15.08 -5.83
C ARG A 98 10.63 15.71 -7.10
N ASP A 99 9.56 16.50 -6.99
CA ASP A 99 8.84 17.07 -8.14
C ASP A 99 9.61 18.23 -8.79
N ALA A 100 10.52 18.85 -8.04
CA ALA A 100 11.46 19.85 -8.55
C ALA A 100 12.75 19.25 -9.16
N HIS A 101 13.03 17.96 -8.94
CA HIS A 101 14.22 17.32 -9.52
C HIS A 101 14.02 17.09 -11.03
N GLU A 102 14.72 17.87 -11.86
CA GLU A 102 14.54 17.84 -13.31
C GLU A 102 14.66 16.43 -13.92
N GLY A 103 15.69 15.68 -13.57
CA GLY A 103 15.88 14.32 -14.09
C GLY A 103 14.75 13.35 -13.68
N PHE A 104 14.05 13.61 -12.58
CA PHE A 104 12.90 12.78 -12.18
C PHE A 104 11.64 13.24 -12.91
N SER A 105 11.45 14.55 -13.04
CA SER A 105 10.33 15.15 -13.77
C SER A 105 10.34 14.76 -15.25
N GLN A 106 11.51 14.71 -15.89
CA GLN A 106 11.65 14.19 -17.27
C GLN A 106 11.19 12.73 -17.39
N VAL A 107 11.50 11.89 -16.39
CA VAL A 107 11.13 10.47 -16.39
C VAL A 107 9.64 10.27 -16.14
N ALA A 108 9.08 11.02 -15.20
CA ALA A 108 7.65 11.03 -14.95
C ALA A 108 6.89 11.49 -16.21
N GLN A 109 7.35 12.57 -16.86
CA GLN A 109 6.77 13.08 -18.10
C GLN A 109 6.89 12.08 -19.24
N HIS A 110 8.05 11.45 -19.41
CA HIS A 110 8.24 10.38 -20.40
C HIS A 110 7.27 9.22 -20.16
N GLY A 111 7.07 8.81 -18.90
CA GLY A 111 6.05 7.83 -18.52
C GLY A 111 4.65 8.24 -18.93
N LEU A 112 4.24 9.49 -18.62
CA LEU A 112 2.93 10.03 -18.99
C LEU A 112 2.71 10.05 -20.52
N THR A 113 3.67 10.57 -21.28
CA THR A 113 3.58 10.66 -22.75
C THR A 113 3.44 9.29 -23.40
N HIS A 114 4.05 8.25 -22.83
CA HIS A 114 4.07 6.90 -23.41
C HIS A 114 3.11 5.91 -22.74
N ASN A 115 2.28 6.36 -21.79
CA ASN A 115 1.43 5.50 -20.95
C ASN A 115 2.21 4.38 -20.22
N LEU A 116 3.44 4.70 -19.80
CA LEU A 116 4.35 3.84 -19.05
C LEU A 116 4.54 4.34 -17.62
N LEU A 117 4.98 3.46 -16.72
CA LEU A 117 5.28 3.80 -15.34
C LEU A 117 6.70 3.32 -14.98
N HIS A 118 7.61 4.25 -14.72
CA HIS A 118 8.98 3.95 -14.32
C HIS A 118 9.03 3.65 -12.83
N THR A 119 8.89 2.37 -12.46
CA THR A 119 8.77 1.95 -11.06
C THR A 119 10.06 2.06 -10.27
N ASP A 120 11.20 2.05 -10.94
CA ASP A 120 12.56 2.12 -10.39
C ASP A 120 13.09 3.56 -10.27
N ALA A 121 12.52 4.51 -11.01
CA ALA A 121 13.01 5.89 -11.07
C ALA A 121 13.13 6.55 -9.69
N TRP A 122 12.17 6.30 -8.80
CA TRP A 122 12.21 6.82 -7.45
C TRP A 122 13.28 6.15 -6.58
N ASP A 123 13.41 4.83 -6.68
CA ASP A 123 14.40 4.08 -5.90
C ASP A 123 15.83 4.46 -6.32
N ILE A 124 16.06 4.70 -7.62
CA ILE A 124 17.34 5.21 -8.16
C ILE A 124 17.65 6.60 -7.57
N LEU A 125 16.72 7.55 -7.67
CA LEU A 125 16.92 8.90 -7.13
C LEU A 125 17.15 8.86 -5.61
N LYS A 126 16.35 8.08 -4.88
CA LYS A 126 16.50 7.91 -3.43
C LYS A 126 17.85 7.29 -3.04
N GLY A 127 18.37 6.36 -3.86
CA GLY A 127 19.69 5.76 -3.67
C GLY A 127 20.85 6.77 -3.65
N THR A 128 20.68 7.93 -4.30
CA THR A 128 21.70 9.01 -4.30
C THR A 128 21.78 9.77 -2.99
N LYS A 129 20.76 9.68 -2.12
CA LYS A 129 20.58 10.48 -0.89
C LYS A 129 20.43 11.99 -1.11
N HIS A 130 20.37 12.49 -2.36
CA HIS A 130 20.19 13.93 -2.63
C HIS A 130 18.90 14.47 -2.04
N VAL A 131 17.81 13.70 -2.14
CA VAL A 131 16.50 14.08 -1.57
C VAL A 131 16.54 14.09 -0.04
N GLU A 132 17.12 13.07 0.60
CA GLU A 132 17.26 13.06 2.06
C GLU A 132 18.15 14.20 2.58
N ASN A 133 19.25 14.50 1.89
CA ASN A 133 20.17 15.58 2.27
C ASN A 133 19.49 16.94 2.16
N LEU A 134 18.78 17.22 1.06
CA LEU A 134 18.06 18.48 0.91
C LEU A 134 16.90 18.62 1.91
N LYS A 135 16.20 17.52 2.25
CA LYS A 135 15.21 17.55 3.34
C LYS A 135 15.83 17.90 4.69
N LYS A 136 17.00 17.33 5.00
CA LYS A 136 17.74 17.65 6.23
C LYS A 136 18.17 19.11 6.25
N GLU A 137 18.62 19.63 5.11
CA GLU A 137 18.99 21.04 4.97
C GLU A 137 17.80 21.97 5.22
N ILE A 138 16.66 21.73 4.55
CA ILE A 138 15.42 22.49 4.77
C ILE A 138 15.01 22.48 6.24
N MET A 139 15.08 21.30 6.88
CA MET A 139 14.77 21.15 8.31
C MET A 139 15.71 21.99 9.19
N ASN A 140 17.02 21.89 8.95
CA ASN A 140 18.02 22.60 9.74
C ASN A 140 17.88 24.12 9.61
N LEU A 141 17.63 24.62 8.39
CA LEU A 141 17.37 26.04 8.15
C LEU A 141 16.08 26.50 8.82
N ALA A 142 14.99 25.71 8.75
CA ALA A 142 13.74 26.03 9.43
C ALA A 142 13.89 26.08 10.96
N VAL A 143 14.66 25.14 11.53
CA VAL A 143 15.03 25.12 12.95
C VAL A 143 15.84 26.35 13.33
N GLN A 144 16.90 26.66 12.57
CA GLN A 144 17.74 27.85 12.79
C GLN A 144 16.91 29.14 12.75
N ASN A 145 15.95 29.21 11.84
CA ASN A 145 15.06 30.35 11.66
C ASN A 145 13.88 30.39 12.64
N ARG A 146 13.73 29.37 13.52
CA ARG A 146 12.57 29.19 14.42
C ARG A 146 11.23 29.34 13.68
N GLN A 147 11.06 28.66 12.57
CA GLN A 147 9.83 28.69 11.77
C GLN A 147 8.90 27.54 12.16
N ASP A 148 7.60 27.72 12.01
CA ASP A 148 6.66 26.60 12.13
C ASP A 148 6.87 25.60 10.99
N VAL A 149 6.68 24.31 11.26
CA VAL A 149 6.96 23.23 10.29
C VAL A 149 5.83 22.20 10.19
N ILE A 150 5.59 21.70 8.98
CA ILE A 150 4.74 20.53 8.70
C ILE A 150 5.60 19.41 8.13
N ILE A 151 5.48 18.21 8.71
CA ILE A 151 6.32 17.07 8.37
C ILE A 151 5.44 15.84 8.06
N PRO A 152 5.10 15.62 6.79
CA PRO A 152 4.46 14.39 6.36
C PRO A 152 5.46 13.22 6.41
N GLU A 153 5.11 12.16 7.14
CA GLU A 153 5.96 10.98 7.33
C GLU A 153 5.14 9.68 7.21
N CYS A 154 5.74 8.64 6.64
CA CYS A 154 5.13 7.31 6.57
C CYS A 154 5.57 6.42 7.74
N ALA A 155 6.52 6.85 8.58
CA ALA A 155 6.97 6.11 9.76
C ALA A 155 7.47 4.69 9.43
N LEU A 156 8.14 4.53 8.28
CA LEU A 156 8.67 3.24 7.84
C LEU A 156 9.95 2.83 8.58
N ASN A 157 10.62 3.79 9.22
CA ASN A 157 11.81 3.58 10.02
C ASN A 157 11.63 4.33 11.36
N PRO A 158 11.26 3.62 12.44
CA PRO A 158 10.99 4.25 13.72
C PRO A 158 12.19 5.02 14.29
N GLU A 159 13.40 4.47 14.20
CA GLU A 159 14.62 5.11 14.73
C GLU A 159 14.85 6.49 14.09
N ARG A 160 14.68 6.60 12.77
CA ARG A 160 14.78 7.90 12.07
C ARG A 160 13.77 8.91 12.59
N VAL A 161 12.54 8.48 12.89
CA VAL A 161 11.50 9.37 13.41
C VAL A 161 11.80 9.78 14.85
N HIS A 162 12.29 8.87 15.70
CA HIS A 162 12.74 9.21 17.05
C HIS A 162 13.91 10.20 17.06
N GLN A 163 14.87 10.08 16.14
CA GLN A 163 15.95 11.07 15.97
C GLN A 163 15.40 12.45 15.59
N MET A 164 14.43 12.50 14.69
CA MET A 164 13.76 13.74 14.31
C MET A 164 12.97 14.37 15.47
N LEU A 165 12.24 13.57 16.26
CA LEU A 165 11.53 14.06 17.46
C LEU A 165 12.51 14.65 18.48
N ARG A 166 13.63 13.97 18.77
CA ARG A 166 14.69 14.49 19.64
C ARG A 166 15.29 15.79 19.11
N GLN A 167 15.52 15.89 17.81
CA GLN A 167 16.00 17.12 17.18
C GLN A 167 15.02 18.30 17.42
N MET A 168 13.71 18.05 17.31
CA MET A 168 12.68 19.06 17.56
C MET A 168 12.56 19.45 19.04
N GLU A 169 12.64 18.48 19.95
CA GLU A 169 12.69 18.75 21.39
C GLU A 169 13.87 19.65 21.75
N ASN A 170 15.08 19.30 21.26
CA ASN A 170 16.30 20.09 21.48
C ASN A 170 16.22 21.49 20.88
N ALA A 171 15.44 21.68 19.82
CA ALA A 171 15.16 22.97 19.20
C ALA A 171 14.00 23.75 19.86
N ASP A 172 13.47 23.24 20.98
CA ASP A 172 12.37 23.81 21.75
C ASP A 172 11.04 23.96 20.98
N TYR A 173 10.76 23.03 20.07
CA TYR A 173 9.47 22.98 19.40
C TYR A 173 8.36 22.45 20.31
N GLU A 174 7.14 22.96 20.09
CA GLU A 174 5.90 22.31 20.51
C GLU A 174 5.41 21.42 19.36
N MET A 175 5.31 20.12 19.60
CA MET A 175 4.99 19.12 18.59
C MET A 175 3.54 18.67 18.68
N HIS A 176 2.88 18.61 17.54
CA HIS A 176 1.54 18.08 17.34
C HIS A 176 1.61 16.91 16.36
N ALA A 177 0.82 15.86 16.59
CA ALA A 177 0.77 14.69 15.72
C ALA A 177 -0.62 14.44 15.16
N ILE A 178 -0.64 14.01 13.90
CA ILE A 178 -1.81 13.43 13.25
C ILE A 178 -1.46 12.00 12.83
N CYS A 179 -2.29 11.03 13.21
CA CYS A 179 -2.19 9.65 12.72
C CYS A 179 -3.34 9.33 11.78
N LEU A 180 -3.03 8.88 10.57
CA LEU A 180 -4.00 8.61 9.52
C LEU A 180 -4.06 7.15 9.16
N TRP A 181 -5.29 6.63 9.09
CA TRP A 181 -5.56 5.30 8.60
C TRP A 181 -6.62 5.33 7.51
N ALA A 182 -6.51 4.41 6.56
CA ALA A 182 -7.58 4.04 5.67
C ALA A 182 -7.34 2.60 5.18
N PRO A 183 -8.39 1.87 4.79
CA PRO A 183 -8.30 0.51 4.28
C PRO A 183 -7.33 0.39 3.10
N LEU A 184 -6.57 -0.72 3.05
CA LEU A 184 -5.58 -0.97 2.00
C LEU A 184 -6.18 -0.82 0.60
N ASP A 185 -7.35 -1.41 0.34
CA ASP A 185 -8.02 -1.34 -0.97
C ASP A 185 -8.32 0.11 -1.39
N SER A 186 -8.76 0.93 -0.43
CA SER A 186 -9.05 2.36 -0.66
C SER A 186 -7.78 3.14 -0.97
N VAL A 187 -6.72 2.90 -0.19
CA VAL A 187 -5.43 3.56 -0.37
C VAL A 187 -4.77 3.12 -1.67
N GLN A 188 -4.87 1.84 -2.03
CA GLN A 188 -4.36 1.30 -3.29
C GLN A 188 -5.09 1.92 -4.48
N GLN A 189 -6.42 2.02 -4.44
CA GLN A 189 -7.19 2.68 -5.50
C GLN A 189 -6.75 4.14 -5.67
N ARG A 190 -6.64 4.91 -4.57
CA ARG A 190 -6.16 6.31 -4.59
C ARG A 190 -4.72 6.39 -5.12
N GLY A 191 -3.86 5.49 -4.67
CA GLY A 191 -2.45 5.38 -5.06
C GLY A 191 -2.31 5.12 -6.56
N SER A 192 -3.03 4.14 -7.10
CA SER A 192 -3.05 3.83 -8.53
C SER A 192 -3.54 5.00 -9.38
N GLN A 193 -4.62 5.68 -8.96
CA GLN A 193 -5.10 6.88 -9.65
C GLN A 193 -4.05 8.01 -9.64
N ARG A 194 -3.39 8.23 -8.50
CA ARG A 194 -2.29 9.19 -8.39
C ARG A 194 -1.11 8.79 -9.28
N SER A 195 -0.78 7.51 -9.36
CA SER A 195 0.31 7.01 -10.21
C SER A 195 0.06 7.29 -11.67
N LEU A 196 -1.17 7.05 -12.15
CA LEU A 196 -1.55 7.33 -13.52
C LEU A 196 -1.52 8.83 -13.81
N LYS A 197 -2.02 9.67 -12.90
CA LYS A 197 -2.05 11.14 -13.10
C LYS A 197 -0.67 11.77 -13.04
N ALA A 198 0.22 11.29 -12.17
CA ALA A 198 1.50 11.92 -11.89
C ALA A 198 2.70 11.23 -12.56
N GLY A 199 2.52 10.06 -13.18
CA GLY A 199 3.62 9.25 -13.71
C GLY A 199 4.53 8.65 -12.64
N LYS A 200 4.04 8.52 -11.38
CA LYS A 200 4.85 8.15 -10.20
C LYS A 200 4.38 6.83 -9.61
N ALA A 201 5.27 5.85 -9.49
CA ALA A 201 4.86 4.54 -8.99
C ALA A 201 4.38 4.57 -7.53
N TYR A 202 3.27 3.86 -7.28
CA TYR A 202 2.73 3.62 -5.95
C TYR A 202 3.01 2.16 -5.56
N ALA A 203 3.46 1.96 -4.33
CA ALA A 203 3.82 0.66 -3.80
C ALA A 203 2.94 0.32 -2.58
N PRO A 204 1.95 -0.60 -2.71
CA PRO A 204 1.05 -0.96 -1.60
C PRO A 204 1.76 -1.68 -0.45
N LYS A 205 2.94 -2.28 -0.69
CA LYS A 205 3.74 -2.99 0.32
C LYS A 205 4.12 -2.14 1.54
N PHE A 206 4.09 -0.81 1.41
CA PHE A 206 4.40 0.11 2.51
C PHE A 206 3.18 0.46 3.37
N HIS A 207 1.98 -0.04 3.07
CA HIS A 207 0.77 0.27 3.83
C HIS A 207 0.84 -0.26 5.27
N THR A 208 0.96 -1.57 5.46
CA THR A 208 0.97 -2.18 6.80
C THR A 208 2.12 -1.68 7.69
N PRO A 209 3.39 -1.66 7.23
CA PRO A 209 4.49 -1.15 8.06
C PRO A 209 4.28 0.32 8.46
N SER A 210 3.71 1.13 7.56
CA SER A 210 3.42 2.54 7.85
C SER A 210 2.28 2.71 8.86
N CYS A 211 1.23 1.89 8.79
CA CYS A 211 0.17 1.87 9.79
C CYS A 211 0.73 1.51 11.17
N SER A 212 1.54 0.45 11.25
CA SER A 212 2.17 0.02 12.52
C SER A 212 3.05 1.12 13.10
N GLY A 213 3.93 1.74 12.30
CA GLY A 213 4.74 2.86 12.77
C GLY A 213 3.90 4.07 13.18
N SER A 214 2.80 4.36 12.48
CA SER A 214 1.89 5.45 12.87
C SER A 214 1.21 5.19 14.22
N LEU A 215 0.87 3.93 14.53
CA LEU A 215 0.34 3.55 15.84
C LEU A 215 1.39 3.66 16.95
N GLU A 216 2.62 3.21 16.67
CA GLU A 216 3.76 3.34 17.58
C GLU A 216 3.98 4.81 17.98
N PHE A 217 4.07 5.71 17.00
CA PHE A 217 4.22 7.15 17.29
C PHE A 217 2.96 7.77 17.91
N GLY A 218 1.77 7.29 17.57
CA GLY A 218 0.54 7.68 18.26
C GLY A 218 0.62 7.38 19.76
N ARG A 219 1.04 6.17 20.14
CA ARG A 219 1.23 5.79 21.55
C ARG A 219 2.34 6.59 22.24
N HIS A 220 3.44 6.84 21.55
CA HIS A 220 4.53 7.67 22.08
C HIS A 220 4.04 9.09 22.40
N PHE A 221 3.28 9.72 21.49
CA PHE A 221 2.69 11.04 21.72
C PHE A 221 1.70 11.03 22.89
N ASP A 222 0.78 10.06 22.93
CA ASP A 222 -0.21 9.94 24.01
C ASP A 222 0.46 9.80 25.38
N LEU A 223 1.48 8.94 25.50
CA LEU A 223 2.27 8.78 26.72
C LEU A 223 2.95 10.09 27.12
N LYS A 224 3.63 10.77 26.18
CA LYS A 224 4.34 12.02 26.48
C LYS A 224 3.41 13.16 26.89
N ILE A 225 2.20 13.20 26.33
CA ILE A 225 1.15 14.15 26.74
C ILE A 225 0.67 13.83 28.17
N GLN A 226 0.45 12.56 28.51
CA GLN A 226 0.06 12.14 29.86
C GLN A 226 1.15 12.45 30.90
N GLU A 227 2.42 12.32 30.52
CA GLU A 227 3.59 12.74 31.32
C GLU A 227 3.70 14.27 31.47
N SER A 228 2.78 15.05 30.89
CA SER A 228 2.81 16.51 30.87
C SER A 228 4.11 17.07 30.27
N ASN A 229 4.70 16.36 29.30
CA ASN A 229 5.87 16.86 28.61
C ASN A 229 5.48 18.06 27.73
N ARG A 230 5.99 19.24 28.08
CA ARG A 230 5.69 20.51 27.38
C ARG A 230 5.95 20.47 25.86
N HIS A 231 6.81 19.59 25.37
CA HIS A 231 7.12 19.50 23.94
C HIS A 231 6.05 18.78 23.12
N TYR A 232 5.05 18.15 23.75
CA TYR A 232 4.00 17.39 23.06
C TYR A 232 2.65 18.05 23.34
N GLY A 233 2.13 18.77 22.35
CA GLY A 233 0.90 19.57 22.49
C GLY A 233 -0.37 18.76 22.25
N SER A 234 -0.49 18.04 21.14
CA SER A 234 -1.71 17.29 20.82
C SER A 234 -1.48 16.08 19.91
N LEU A 235 -2.37 15.09 20.02
CA LEU A 235 -2.48 13.94 19.14
C LEU A 235 -3.91 13.85 18.60
N ILE A 236 -4.06 13.72 17.28
CA ILE A 236 -5.36 13.48 16.63
C ILE A 236 -5.24 12.28 15.69
N CYS A 237 -6.06 11.26 15.89
CA CYS A 237 -6.16 10.13 14.97
C CYS A 237 -7.37 10.30 14.05
N TYR A 238 -7.24 9.88 12.79
CA TYR A 238 -8.32 9.94 11.81
C TYR A 238 -8.52 8.61 11.09
N ASP A 239 -9.78 8.23 10.97
CA ASP A 239 -10.26 7.32 9.94
C ASP A 239 -10.56 8.10 8.65
N ASN A 240 -9.76 7.86 7.62
CA ASN A 240 -9.90 8.46 6.30
C ASN A 240 -10.46 7.47 5.25
N THR A 241 -11.29 6.51 5.69
CA THR A 241 -12.03 5.60 4.80
C THR A 241 -12.94 6.38 3.85
N VAL A 242 -13.69 7.35 4.38
CA VAL A 242 -14.58 8.24 3.62
C VAL A 242 -14.23 9.71 3.86
N LYS A 243 -14.74 10.61 3.01
CA LYS A 243 -14.59 12.06 3.16
C LYS A 243 -15.93 12.72 3.57
N PRO A 244 -15.96 13.66 4.54
CA PRO A 244 -14.82 14.14 5.32
C PRO A 244 -14.22 13.05 6.23
N SER A 245 -12.96 13.23 6.62
CA SER A 245 -12.26 12.30 7.51
C SER A 245 -12.89 12.33 8.90
N HIS A 246 -12.92 11.20 9.59
CA HIS A 246 -13.57 11.07 10.89
C HIS A 246 -12.49 11.03 11.98
N PRO A 247 -12.47 11.96 12.95
CA PRO A 247 -11.57 11.86 14.08
C PRO A 247 -11.97 10.66 14.94
N VAL A 248 -10.98 9.90 15.41
CA VAL A 248 -11.15 8.71 16.24
C VAL A 248 -10.20 8.75 17.42
N HIS A 249 -10.54 8.05 18.50
CA HIS A 249 -9.65 7.87 19.64
C HIS A 249 -8.47 6.94 19.28
N LEU A 250 -7.33 7.04 19.98
CA LEU A 250 -6.16 6.19 19.72
C LEU A 250 -6.48 4.69 19.84
N ALA A 251 -7.31 4.30 20.81
CA ALA A 251 -7.77 2.91 20.97
C ALA A 251 -8.60 2.42 19.76
N GLU A 252 -9.43 3.29 19.19
CA GLU A 252 -10.18 2.96 17.97
C GLU A 252 -9.23 2.89 16.78
N PHE A 253 -8.27 3.82 16.65
CA PHE A 253 -7.23 3.77 15.62
C PHE A 253 -6.43 2.46 15.64
N GLU A 254 -6.06 1.98 16.83
CA GLU A 254 -5.42 0.68 17.01
C GLU A 254 -6.30 -0.49 16.52
N TYR A 255 -7.59 -0.46 16.87
CA TYR A 255 -8.54 -1.45 16.36
C TYR A 255 -8.62 -1.42 14.82
N LEU A 256 -8.68 -0.22 14.23
CA LEU A 256 -8.75 -0.07 12.77
C LEU A 256 -7.54 -0.70 12.06
N ILE A 257 -6.33 -0.54 12.63
CA ILE A 257 -5.10 -1.12 12.08
C ILE A 257 -5.09 -2.65 12.16
N LYS A 258 -5.71 -3.22 13.19
CA LYS A 258 -5.75 -4.67 13.45
C LYS A 258 -6.92 -5.39 12.77
N MET A 259 -7.86 -4.65 12.15
CA MET A 259 -9.02 -5.25 11.50
C MET A 259 -8.65 -6.26 10.43
N GLY A 260 -9.35 -7.40 10.43
CA GLY A 260 -9.26 -8.39 9.38
C GLY A 260 -9.88 -7.91 8.06
N PRO A 261 -9.68 -8.63 6.93
CA PRO A 261 -10.24 -8.25 5.64
C PRO A 261 -11.77 -8.15 5.60
N GLU A 262 -12.48 -9.05 6.28
CA GLU A 262 -13.95 -9.03 6.32
C GLU A 262 -14.49 -7.90 7.20
N GLU A 263 -13.87 -7.66 8.36
CA GLU A 263 -14.20 -6.51 9.22
C GLU A 263 -13.95 -5.19 8.50
N THR A 264 -12.83 -5.09 7.77
CA THR A 264 -12.50 -3.92 6.95
C THR A 264 -13.56 -3.64 5.88
N LYS A 265 -14.07 -4.68 5.20
CA LYS A 265 -15.17 -4.51 4.22
C LYS A 265 -16.46 -4.03 4.86
N GLU A 266 -16.78 -4.57 6.04
CA GLU A 266 -17.96 -4.14 6.81
C GLU A 266 -17.82 -2.69 7.27
N HIS A 267 -16.65 -2.33 7.79
CA HIS A 267 -16.29 -0.96 8.17
C HIS A 267 -16.47 0.02 7.00
N ILE A 268 -15.92 -0.30 5.83
CA ILE A 268 -16.11 0.51 4.61
C ILE A 268 -17.59 0.69 4.29
N ARG A 269 -18.38 -0.38 4.36
CA ARG A 269 -19.82 -0.31 4.08
C ARG A 269 -20.54 0.60 5.08
N ASN A 270 -20.21 0.48 6.36
CA ASN A 270 -20.79 1.29 7.42
C ASN A 270 -20.41 2.77 7.27
N CYS A 271 -19.15 3.08 6.99
CA CYS A 271 -18.70 4.45 6.72
C CYS A 271 -19.42 5.06 5.50
N MET A 272 -19.61 4.28 4.42
CA MET A 272 -20.33 4.74 3.23
C MET A 272 -21.81 5.00 3.53
N PHE A 273 -22.45 4.14 4.32
CA PHE A 273 -23.83 4.32 4.76
C PHE A 273 -23.98 5.55 5.66
N ALA A 274 -23.13 5.71 6.67
CA ALA A 274 -23.12 6.87 7.56
C ALA A 274 -22.93 8.17 6.79
N ARG A 275 -22.02 8.19 5.80
CA ARG A 275 -21.83 9.35 4.92
C ARG A 275 -23.07 9.67 4.08
N ALA A 276 -23.74 8.65 3.53
CA ALA A 276 -24.95 8.83 2.74
C ALA A 276 -26.10 9.39 3.58
N ALA A 277 -26.25 8.90 4.82
CA ALA A 277 -27.21 9.43 5.79
C ALA A 277 -26.92 10.91 6.11
N TYR A 278 -25.67 11.23 6.47
CA TYR A 278 -25.26 12.61 6.75
C TYR A 278 -25.55 13.56 5.59
N LYS A 279 -25.26 13.15 4.35
CA LYS A 279 -25.58 13.92 3.14
C LYS A 279 -27.06 14.12 2.92
N THR A 280 -27.91 13.16 3.28
CA THR A 280 -29.36 13.29 3.15
C THR A 280 -29.91 14.30 4.16
N GLU A 281 -29.41 14.24 5.40
CA GLU A 281 -29.84 15.14 6.48
C GLU A 281 -29.37 16.59 6.28
N HIS A 282 -28.15 16.79 5.77
CA HIS A 282 -27.54 18.12 5.67
C HIS A 282 -27.52 18.68 4.23
N GLY A 283 -27.71 17.83 3.22
CA GLY A 283 -27.63 18.20 1.80
C GLY A 283 -28.90 18.86 1.25
N GLY A 284 -30.01 18.85 1.99
CA GLY A 284 -31.25 19.52 1.60
C GLY A 284 -31.15 21.07 1.61
N SER A 285 -30.12 21.65 2.22
CA SER A 285 -30.09 23.10 2.48
C SER A 285 -29.18 23.93 1.57
N ARG A 286 -28.20 23.38 0.83
CA ARG A 286 -27.30 24.22 -0.01
C ARG A 286 -26.69 23.47 -1.20
N ALA A 287 -27.28 23.67 -2.38
CA ALA A 287 -26.76 23.21 -3.66
C ALA A 287 -25.66 24.13 -4.27
N SER A 288 -24.92 24.94 -3.50
CA SER A 288 -24.06 25.98 -4.10
C SER A 288 -22.66 26.22 -3.51
N SER A 289 -22.06 25.31 -2.73
CA SER A 289 -20.64 25.48 -2.36
C SER A 289 -19.92 24.17 -1.99
N ASP A 290 -19.33 23.50 -2.98
CA ASP A 290 -18.50 22.29 -2.83
C ASP A 290 -17.12 22.53 -2.16
N THR A 291 -16.95 23.65 -1.45
CA THR A 291 -15.68 24.03 -0.78
C THR A 291 -15.85 24.36 0.70
N ALA A 292 -17.03 24.19 1.29
CA ALA A 292 -17.21 24.43 2.72
C ALA A 292 -16.51 23.35 3.54
N SER A 293 -15.34 23.68 4.07
CA SER A 293 -14.66 22.95 5.14
C SER A 293 -15.63 22.77 6.32
N THR A 294 -15.92 21.52 6.68
CA THR A 294 -16.67 21.20 7.88
C THR A 294 -15.93 21.81 9.08
N PRO A 295 -16.58 22.59 9.95
CA PRO A 295 -15.94 23.04 11.18
C PRO A 295 -15.60 21.80 12.01
N LEU A 296 -14.31 21.44 12.05
CA LEU A 296 -13.82 20.46 13.00
C LEU A 296 -14.02 21.04 14.40
N LEU A 297 -14.93 20.43 15.15
CA LEU A 297 -14.89 20.50 16.61
C LEU A 297 -13.62 19.77 17.05
N VAL A 298 -12.49 20.48 17.04
CA VAL A 298 -11.32 20.07 17.80
C VAL A 298 -11.77 20.12 19.26
N PRO A 299 -11.80 19.00 20.01
CA PRO A 299 -12.04 19.09 21.44
C PRO A 299 -10.92 19.95 22.03
N SER A 300 -11.25 21.16 22.42
CA SER A 300 -10.35 22.04 23.15
C SER A 300 -10.06 21.39 24.50
N ASN A 301 -8.94 20.67 24.60
CA ASN A 301 -8.39 20.23 25.88
C ASN A 301 -7.80 21.45 26.60
N THR A 302 -8.66 22.36 27.03
CA THR A 302 -8.34 23.43 27.96
C THR A 302 -9.08 23.18 29.26
N SER A 303 -8.44 22.48 30.20
CA SER A 303 -8.51 22.84 31.62
C SER A 303 -7.67 21.89 32.48
N HIS A 304 -6.74 22.49 33.23
CA HIS A 304 -6.39 22.04 34.57
C HIS A 304 -7.65 21.72 35.40
N SER A 305 -7.52 20.69 36.24
CA SER A 305 -8.33 20.35 37.42
C SER A 305 -9.06 19.02 37.29
N ALA A 306 -8.62 18.09 38.14
CA ALA A 306 -9.10 16.74 38.28
C ALA A 306 -10.56 16.69 38.75
N LYS A 307 -11.41 16.03 37.98
CA LYS A 307 -12.42 15.06 38.45
C LYS A 307 -12.89 14.26 37.24
N GLY A 308 -12.70 12.94 37.34
CA GLY A 308 -12.91 12.02 36.22
C GLY A 308 -14.39 11.80 35.93
N ASP A 309 -14.82 12.29 34.77
CA ASP A 309 -16.02 11.80 34.10
C ASP A 309 -15.60 11.06 32.82
N ARG A 310 -16.01 9.79 32.73
CA ARG A 310 -15.75 8.93 31.56
C ARG A 310 -16.53 9.49 30.38
N LEU A 311 -15.82 9.94 29.34
CA LEU A 311 -16.41 10.29 28.05
C LEU A 311 -17.13 9.06 27.44
N PRO A 312 -18.32 9.22 26.83
CA PRO A 312 -19.04 8.12 26.22
C PRO A 312 -18.31 7.63 24.96
N LEU A 313 -18.19 6.30 24.82
CA LEU A 313 -17.77 5.64 23.59
C LEU A 313 -18.61 6.13 22.41
N SER A 314 -17.97 6.29 21.24
CA SER A 314 -18.65 6.71 20.00
C SER A 314 -19.85 5.79 19.71
N GLY A 315 -20.96 6.37 19.25
CA GLY A 315 -22.22 5.64 19.01
C GLY A 315 -22.09 4.45 18.04
N CYS A 316 -21.05 4.46 17.18
CA CYS A 316 -20.71 3.35 16.30
C CYS A 316 -20.25 2.12 17.09
N LEU A 317 -19.33 2.29 18.06
CA LEU A 317 -18.78 1.20 18.87
C LEU A 317 -19.83 0.62 19.82
N ARG A 318 -20.71 1.46 20.38
CA ARG A 318 -21.83 1.02 21.24
C ARG A 318 -22.83 0.15 20.47
N SER A 319 -23.21 0.58 19.26
CA SER A 319 -24.06 -0.20 18.36
C SER A 319 -23.40 -1.52 17.93
N MET A 320 -22.07 -1.54 17.72
CA MET A 320 -21.34 -2.77 17.37
C MET A 320 -21.28 -3.75 18.54
N LEU A 321 -21.00 -3.29 19.76
CA LEU A 321 -20.92 -4.12 20.95
C LEU A 321 -22.29 -4.66 21.41
N GLU A 322 -23.35 -3.84 21.33
CA GLU A 322 -24.72 -4.29 21.63
C GLU A 322 -25.23 -5.31 20.59
N LYS A 323 -24.87 -5.16 19.32
CA LYS A 323 -25.23 -6.13 18.26
C LYS A 323 -24.40 -7.42 18.32
N ALA A 324 -23.19 -7.39 18.87
CA ALA A 324 -22.36 -8.57 19.07
C ALA A 324 -22.83 -9.44 20.25
N ALA A 325 -23.42 -8.84 21.29
CA ALA A 325 -23.96 -9.56 22.45
C ALA A 325 -25.30 -10.30 22.14
N VAL A 326 -26.11 -9.76 21.23
CA VAL A 326 -27.45 -10.31 20.89
C VAL A 326 -27.42 -11.39 19.81
N ARG A 327 -26.28 -11.63 19.11
CA ARG A 327 -26.18 -12.56 17.97
C ARG A 327 -25.39 -13.85 18.22
N ARG A 328 -25.25 -14.31 19.46
CA ARG A 328 -24.79 -15.69 19.73
C ARG A 328 -25.94 -16.69 19.56
N GLY A 329 -26.25 -17.01 18.31
CA GLY A 329 -27.25 -18.02 17.98
C GLY A 329 -27.59 -18.10 16.50
N ARG A 330 -26.63 -18.51 15.66
CA ARG A 330 -26.77 -19.19 14.34
C ARG A 330 -25.47 -19.07 13.52
N PRO A 331 -24.86 -20.17 13.06
CA PRO A 331 -23.78 -20.12 12.07
C PRO A 331 -24.37 -20.09 10.65
N SER A 332 -23.92 -19.14 9.84
CA SER A 332 -24.26 -19.00 8.42
C SER A 332 -23.36 -19.87 7.54
N LEU A 333 -24.02 -20.72 6.75
CA LEU A 333 -23.54 -21.42 5.56
C LEU A 333 -22.87 -20.49 4.54
N LEU A 334 -21.66 -20.83 4.07
CA LEU A 334 -21.19 -20.66 2.69
C LEU A 334 -19.70 -21.04 2.58
N CYS A 335 -19.43 -22.30 2.21
CA CYS A 335 -18.27 -22.73 1.40
C CYS A 335 -18.27 -24.27 1.34
N GLY A 336 -18.24 -24.82 0.12
CA GLY A 336 -18.19 -26.26 -0.12
C GLY A 336 -19.21 -26.70 -1.15
N LEU A 337 -18.96 -26.36 -2.42
CA LEU A 337 -19.67 -26.93 -3.57
C LEU A 337 -18.75 -26.83 -4.79
N PHE A 338 -17.78 -27.73 -4.89
CA PHE A 338 -17.11 -28.05 -6.16
C PHE A 338 -16.55 -29.47 -6.11
N LEU A 339 -16.70 -30.17 -7.24
CA LEU A 339 -16.08 -31.44 -7.66
C LEU A 339 -16.87 -32.72 -7.38
N VAL A 340 -17.72 -33.10 -8.34
CA VAL A 340 -17.96 -34.50 -8.72
C VAL A 340 -18.02 -34.60 -10.25
N ASP A 341 -17.36 -35.63 -10.77
CA ASP A 341 -17.30 -36.25 -12.10
C ASP A 341 -16.69 -35.53 -13.31
N LEU A 342 -15.53 -36.07 -13.74
CA LEU A 342 -15.25 -36.49 -15.12
C LEU A 342 -14.07 -37.49 -15.15
N PRO A 343 -14.22 -38.70 -15.74
CA PRO A 343 -13.10 -39.47 -16.28
C PRO A 343 -12.79 -38.98 -17.70
N GLY A 344 -11.50 -38.75 -18.00
CA GLY A 344 -11.01 -38.65 -19.39
C GLY A 344 -10.77 -37.24 -19.96
N LEU A 345 -9.76 -36.53 -19.44
CA LEU A 345 -8.95 -35.50 -20.12
C LEU A 345 -7.93 -35.02 -19.07
N ASN A 346 -6.61 -34.94 -19.23
CA ASN A 346 -5.69 -35.31 -20.29
C ASN A 346 -4.29 -35.40 -19.65
N ARG A 347 -3.82 -36.61 -19.34
CA ARG A 347 -2.47 -36.86 -18.78
C ARG A 347 -1.36 -36.31 -19.69
N ARG A 348 -1.61 -36.23 -21.01
CA ARG A 348 -0.66 -35.72 -22.01
C ARG A 348 -0.47 -34.20 -21.98
N ILE A 349 -1.48 -33.41 -21.63
CA ILE A 349 -1.37 -31.93 -21.61
C ILE A 349 -0.46 -31.48 -20.46
N TRP A 350 -0.61 -32.09 -19.29
CA TRP A 350 0.24 -31.81 -18.13
C TRP A 350 1.68 -32.31 -18.30
N GLN A 351 1.86 -33.44 -18.98
CA GLN A 351 3.17 -34.00 -19.28
C GLN A 351 3.98 -33.08 -20.20
N VAL A 352 3.34 -32.51 -21.22
CA VAL A 352 3.97 -31.53 -22.14
C VAL A 352 4.31 -30.22 -21.42
N PHE A 353 3.41 -29.73 -20.56
CA PHE A 353 3.63 -28.48 -19.82
C PHE A 353 4.83 -28.59 -18.85
N ILE A 354 4.93 -29.69 -18.10
CA ILE A 354 6.03 -29.90 -17.14
C ILE A 354 7.36 -30.21 -17.85
N SER A 355 7.34 -30.95 -18.95
CA SER A 355 8.55 -31.20 -19.77
C SER A 355 9.11 -29.93 -20.44
N SER A 356 8.32 -28.87 -20.58
CA SER A 356 8.76 -27.59 -21.14
C SER A 356 9.43 -26.65 -20.12
N LEU A 357 9.27 -26.91 -18.82
CA LEU A 357 9.74 -26.07 -17.72
C LEU A 357 11.06 -26.56 -17.09
N TRP A 358 11.59 -27.72 -17.48
CA TRP A 358 12.81 -28.30 -16.90
C TRP A 358 13.93 -28.52 -17.92
N PRO A 359 15.20 -28.24 -17.58
CA PRO A 359 16.34 -28.57 -18.43
C PRO A 359 16.47 -30.09 -18.64
N LYS A 360 16.87 -30.52 -19.84
CA LYS A 360 16.99 -31.94 -20.24
C LYS A 360 17.91 -32.81 -19.36
N SER A 361 18.69 -32.23 -18.44
CA SER A 361 19.68 -32.92 -17.62
C SER A 361 19.11 -33.64 -16.37
N THR A 362 17.80 -33.60 -16.11
CA THR A 362 17.19 -34.22 -14.90
C THR A 362 15.91 -35.00 -15.22
N GLN A 363 16.03 -36.10 -15.98
CA GLN A 363 14.86 -36.88 -16.45
C GLN A 363 14.44 -38.11 -15.61
N SER A 364 15.10 -38.42 -14.48
CA SER A 364 14.78 -39.64 -13.69
C SER A 364 13.76 -39.45 -12.56
N THR A 365 13.42 -38.22 -12.16
CA THR A 365 12.52 -37.90 -11.04
C THR A 365 11.03 -37.52 -11.33
N PRO A 366 10.54 -37.26 -12.57
CA PRO A 366 9.19 -36.71 -12.76
C PRO A 366 8.03 -37.65 -12.39
N ASN A 367 8.19 -38.97 -12.55
CA ASN A 367 7.07 -39.91 -12.43
C ASN A 367 6.61 -40.12 -10.98
N LEU A 368 7.51 -39.97 -10.00
CA LEU A 368 7.18 -40.15 -8.58
C LEU A 368 6.42 -38.94 -8.02
N MET A 369 6.79 -37.72 -8.40
CA MET A 369 6.05 -36.52 -8.00
C MET A 369 4.67 -36.44 -8.64
N LEU A 370 4.54 -36.86 -9.90
CA LEU A 370 3.24 -36.87 -10.57
C LEU A 370 2.27 -37.85 -9.90
N SER A 371 2.71 -39.04 -9.48
CA SER A 371 1.84 -39.98 -8.77
C SER A 371 1.41 -39.46 -7.40
N GLN A 372 2.29 -38.73 -6.69
CA GLN A 372 1.97 -38.09 -5.41
C GLN A 372 0.96 -36.95 -5.56
N ILE A 373 1.09 -36.13 -6.62
CA ILE A 373 0.16 -35.05 -6.91
C ILE A 373 -1.22 -35.60 -7.29
N PHE A 374 -1.28 -36.67 -8.10
CA PHE A 374 -2.55 -37.33 -8.43
C PHE A 374 -3.19 -38.00 -7.21
N GLY A 375 -2.41 -38.68 -6.36
CA GLY A 375 -2.92 -39.28 -5.12
C GLY A 375 -3.46 -38.24 -4.12
N LEU A 376 -2.84 -37.07 -4.03
CA LEU A 376 -3.37 -35.94 -3.23
C LEU A 376 -4.69 -35.42 -3.80
N PHE A 377 -4.84 -35.39 -5.12
CA PHE A 377 -6.05 -34.94 -5.78
C PHE A 377 -7.22 -35.90 -5.54
N ASP A 378 -6.98 -37.21 -5.68
CA ASP A 378 -7.98 -38.26 -5.43
C ASP A 378 -8.40 -38.29 -3.95
N SER A 379 -7.45 -38.08 -3.03
CA SER A 379 -7.72 -37.99 -1.58
C SER A 379 -8.59 -36.78 -1.22
N LEU A 380 -8.30 -35.62 -1.81
CA LEU A 380 -9.11 -34.40 -1.63
C LEU A 380 -10.50 -34.54 -2.22
N GLN A 381 -10.62 -35.21 -3.37
CA GLN A 381 -11.91 -35.51 -3.99
C GLN A 381 -12.76 -36.42 -3.11
N ASN A 382 -12.20 -37.53 -2.62
CA ASN A 382 -12.93 -38.47 -1.75
C ASN A 382 -13.39 -37.79 -0.46
N ARG A 383 -12.54 -36.98 0.18
CA ARG A 383 -12.88 -36.28 1.42
C ARG A 383 -14.01 -35.26 1.22
N ALA A 384 -14.04 -34.58 0.08
CA ALA A 384 -15.10 -33.62 -0.25
C ALA A 384 -16.45 -34.32 -0.52
N THR A 385 -16.44 -35.48 -1.18
CA THR A 385 -17.65 -36.29 -1.41
C THR A 385 -18.23 -36.80 -0.09
N THR A 386 -17.40 -37.36 0.79
CA THR A 386 -17.85 -37.83 2.12
C THR A 386 -18.41 -36.69 2.98
N GLU A 387 -17.82 -35.50 2.92
CA GLU A 387 -18.31 -34.33 3.64
C GLU A 387 -19.66 -33.82 3.12
N LEU A 388 -19.88 -33.89 1.80
CA LEU A 388 -21.15 -33.51 1.18
C LEU A 388 -22.26 -34.50 1.55
N GLU A 389 -22.01 -35.80 1.49
CA GLU A 389 -22.96 -36.85 1.90
C GLU A 389 -23.35 -36.72 3.38
N SER A 390 -22.36 -36.45 4.24
CA SER A 390 -22.58 -36.18 5.67
C SER A 390 -23.47 -34.96 5.90
N ARG A 391 -23.25 -33.87 5.14
CA ARG A 391 -24.04 -32.62 5.28
C ARG A 391 -25.46 -32.73 4.74
N VAL A 392 -25.66 -33.44 3.62
CA VAL A 392 -26.99 -33.72 3.08
C VAL A 392 -27.76 -34.60 4.08
N THR A 393 -27.11 -35.64 4.61
CA THR A 393 -27.70 -36.51 5.64
C THR A 393 -28.06 -35.72 6.91
N ALA A 394 -27.21 -34.81 7.36
CA ALA A 394 -27.45 -33.97 8.54
C ALA A 394 -28.57 -32.93 8.35
N GLN A 395 -28.76 -32.41 7.14
CA GLN A 395 -29.83 -31.43 6.85
C GLN A 395 -31.19 -32.10 6.61
N VAL A 396 -31.17 -33.29 6.02
CA VAL A 396 -32.40 -34.00 5.64
C VAL A 396 -32.87 -34.94 6.76
N GLY A 397 -31.97 -35.52 7.54
CA GLY A 397 -32.28 -36.44 8.65
C GLY A 397 -33.31 -35.93 9.67
N PRO A 398 -33.22 -34.67 10.14
CA PRO A 398 -34.20 -34.12 11.09
C PRO A 398 -35.61 -33.92 10.52
N LEU A 399 -35.75 -33.82 9.19
CA LEU A 399 -37.05 -33.66 8.53
C LEU A 399 -37.84 -34.98 8.47
N PHE A 400 -37.17 -36.13 8.60
CA PHE A 400 -37.78 -37.45 8.61
C PHE A 400 -38.27 -37.93 9.99
N GLN A 401 -38.01 -37.20 11.06
CA GLN A 401 -38.35 -37.60 12.43
C GLN A 401 -39.61 -36.91 13.01
N ARG A 402 -40.33 -36.09 12.24
CA ARG A 402 -41.57 -35.43 12.71
C ARG A 402 -42.82 -36.21 12.27
N PRO A 403 -43.55 -36.86 13.20
CA PRO A 403 -44.82 -37.50 12.88
C PRO A 403 -45.88 -36.43 12.57
N GLY A 404 -46.59 -36.57 11.45
CA GLY A 404 -47.79 -35.78 11.13
C GLY A 404 -47.70 -34.76 9.99
N PHE A 405 -46.57 -34.64 9.28
CA PHE A 405 -46.49 -33.84 8.05
C PHE A 405 -46.66 -34.73 6.81
N GLY A 406 -47.59 -34.37 5.92
CA GLY A 406 -47.77 -35.04 4.62
C GLY A 406 -46.46 -35.04 3.83
N THR A 407 -45.80 -36.20 3.83
CA THR A 407 -44.44 -36.41 3.34
C THR A 407 -44.28 -36.04 1.86
N ASP A 408 -45.32 -36.19 1.06
CA ASP A 408 -45.24 -36.01 -0.40
C ASP A 408 -45.09 -34.56 -0.85
N VAL A 409 -45.69 -33.59 -0.15
CA VAL A 409 -45.66 -32.17 -0.59
C VAL A 409 -44.29 -31.54 -0.28
N VAL A 410 -43.74 -31.85 0.90
CA VAL A 410 -42.42 -31.34 1.32
C VAL A 410 -41.30 -31.99 0.50
N LEU A 411 -41.41 -33.29 0.19
CA LEU A 411 -40.43 -33.99 -0.66
C LEU A 411 -40.43 -33.48 -2.10
N ARG A 412 -41.60 -33.17 -2.68
CA ARG A 412 -41.69 -32.56 -4.02
C ARG A 412 -41.05 -31.18 -4.04
N SER A 413 -41.37 -30.31 -3.08
CA SER A 413 -40.79 -28.96 -2.99
C SER A 413 -39.27 -28.98 -2.77
N ALA A 414 -38.77 -29.88 -1.92
CA ALA A 414 -37.33 -30.05 -1.72
C ALA A 414 -36.63 -30.58 -2.99
N ARG A 415 -37.24 -31.55 -3.68
CA ARG A 415 -36.72 -32.11 -4.93
C ARG A 415 -36.66 -31.05 -6.03
N ASP A 416 -37.69 -30.24 -6.19
CA ASP A 416 -37.72 -29.16 -7.18
C ASP A 416 -36.67 -28.09 -6.88
N THR A 417 -36.49 -27.74 -5.60
CA THR A 417 -35.45 -26.78 -5.17
C THR A 417 -34.04 -27.31 -5.45
N VAL A 418 -33.80 -28.60 -5.22
CA VAL A 418 -32.52 -29.25 -5.52
C VAL A 418 -32.30 -29.34 -7.04
N ALA A 419 -33.32 -29.71 -7.81
CA ALA A 419 -33.26 -29.79 -9.27
C ALA A 419 -32.87 -28.43 -9.89
N VAL A 420 -33.51 -27.33 -9.47
CA VAL A 420 -33.18 -25.98 -9.94
C VAL A 420 -31.73 -25.61 -9.62
N ARG A 421 -31.23 -26.00 -8.44
CA ARG A 421 -29.83 -25.75 -8.05
C ARG A 421 -28.84 -26.57 -8.87
N ILE A 422 -29.17 -27.81 -9.20
CA ILE A 422 -28.37 -28.67 -10.07
C ILE A 422 -28.29 -28.07 -11.47
N THR A 423 -29.43 -27.70 -12.07
CA THR A 423 -29.47 -27.09 -13.41
C THR A 423 -28.65 -25.79 -13.46
N ALA A 424 -28.78 -24.92 -12.45
CA ALA A 424 -27.99 -23.69 -12.37
C ALA A 424 -26.47 -23.96 -12.21
N ALA A 425 -26.09 -25.03 -11.51
CA ALA A 425 -24.69 -25.44 -11.39
C ALA A 425 -24.14 -25.99 -12.72
N GLU A 426 -24.92 -26.80 -13.44
CA GLU A 426 -24.55 -27.31 -14.76
C GLU A 426 -24.33 -26.20 -15.78
N GLU A 427 -25.20 -25.19 -15.81
CA GLU A 427 -25.06 -24.04 -16.70
C GLU A 427 -23.78 -23.24 -16.43
N ARG A 428 -23.46 -23.03 -15.14
CA ARG A 428 -22.19 -22.40 -14.74
C ARG A 428 -20.99 -23.24 -15.17
N LEU A 429 -21.07 -24.56 -15.04
CA LEU A 429 -20.00 -25.46 -15.47
C LEU A 429 -19.82 -25.43 -17.00
N ARG A 430 -20.91 -25.43 -17.78
CA ARG A 430 -20.87 -25.28 -19.25
C ARG A 430 -20.27 -23.93 -19.66
N ALA A 431 -20.56 -22.85 -18.94
CA ALA A 431 -19.97 -21.53 -19.20
C ALA A 431 -18.46 -21.51 -18.91
N LEU A 432 -18.02 -22.16 -17.83
CA LEU A 432 -16.60 -22.29 -17.50
C LEU A 432 -15.84 -23.15 -18.52
N ARG A 433 -16.43 -24.25 -19.01
CA ARG A 433 -15.82 -25.07 -20.07
C ARG A 433 -15.57 -24.27 -21.34
N ARG A 434 -16.60 -23.53 -21.82
CA ARG A 434 -16.46 -22.63 -22.98
C ARG A 434 -15.34 -21.62 -22.80
N ARG A 435 -15.21 -21.02 -21.61
CA ARG A 435 -14.15 -20.05 -21.31
C ARG A 435 -12.75 -20.68 -21.27
N ASN A 436 -12.64 -21.92 -20.77
CA ASN A 436 -11.38 -22.65 -20.78
C ASN A 436 -10.94 -23.05 -22.20
N GLU A 437 -11.89 -23.45 -23.05
CA GLU A 437 -11.63 -23.73 -24.47
C GLU A 437 -11.15 -22.47 -25.22
N GLU A 438 -11.79 -21.32 -24.96
CA GLU A 438 -11.38 -20.02 -25.50
C GLU A 438 -9.96 -19.63 -25.06
N LEU A 439 -9.65 -19.80 -23.77
CA LEU A 439 -8.29 -19.55 -23.24
C LEU A 439 -7.26 -20.49 -23.86
N ALA A 440 -7.58 -21.78 -24.02
CA ALA A 440 -6.69 -22.74 -24.65
C ALA A 440 -6.44 -22.41 -26.13
N SER A 441 -7.45 -21.90 -26.85
CA SER A 441 -7.29 -21.41 -28.22
C SER A 441 -6.38 -20.19 -28.28
N ASN A 442 -6.58 -19.20 -27.40
CA ASN A 442 -5.74 -18.00 -27.33
C ASN A 442 -4.27 -18.31 -27.00
N VAL A 443 -4.01 -19.30 -26.14
CA VAL A 443 -2.64 -19.75 -25.83
C VAL A 443 -1.97 -20.35 -27.07
N ARG A 444 -2.67 -21.20 -27.84
CA ARG A 444 -2.12 -21.76 -29.09
C ARG A 444 -1.78 -20.68 -30.11
N LEU A 445 -2.66 -19.68 -30.28
CA LEU A 445 -2.40 -18.55 -31.19
C LEU A 445 -1.15 -17.75 -30.78
N LEU A 446 -0.95 -17.55 -29.47
CA LEU A 446 0.26 -16.88 -28.95
C LEU A 446 1.52 -17.73 -29.19
N GLU A 447 1.45 -19.04 -28.99
CA GLU A 447 2.57 -19.96 -29.25
C GLU A 447 2.94 -20.00 -30.74
N GLU A 448 1.95 -20.01 -31.64
CA GLU A 448 2.17 -19.93 -33.09
C GLU A 448 2.80 -18.59 -33.49
N ALA A 449 2.32 -17.47 -32.94
CA ALA A 449 2.88 -16.15 -33.19
C ALA A 449 4.35 -16.06 -32.72
N LEU A 450 4.65 -16.52 -31.51
CA LEU A 450 6.01 -16.56 -30.96
C LEU A 450 6.93 -17.47 -31.80
N SER A 451 6.43 -18.62 -32.24
CA SER A 451 7.17 -19.54 -33.10
C SER A 451 7.45 -18.93 -34.49
N SER A 452 6.48 -18.18 -35.03
CA SER A 452 6.65 -17.42 -36.28
C SER A 452 7.73 -16.34 -36.14
N CYS A 453 7.72 -15.55 -35.05
CA CYS A 453 8.76 -14.57 -34.76
C CYS A 453 10.14 -15.20 -34.65
N ARG A 454 10.28 -16.31 -33.91
CA ARG A 454 11.56 -17.02 -33.78
C ARG A 454 12.11 -17.49 -35.13
N ARG A 455 11.25 -18.03 -36.00
CA ARG A 455 11.64 -18.45 -37.36
C ARG A 455 12.12 -17.27 -38.22
N ARG A 456 11.43 -16.12 -38.15
CA ARG A 456 11.83 -14.92 -38.91
C ARG A 456 13.10 -14.28 -38.35
N SER A 457 13.25 -14.17 -37.04
CA SER A 457 14.49 -13.68 -36.42
C SER A 457 15.70 -14.56 -36.76
N ALA A 458 15.50 -15.88 -36.88
CA ALA A 458 16.55 -16.79 -37.33
C ALA A 458 16.89 -16.63 -38.83
N GLN A 459 15.93 -16.21 -39.67
CA GLN A 459 16.14 -15.97 -41.10
C GLN A 459 16.79 -14.61 -41.39
N CYS A 460 16.60 -13.61 -40.51
CA CYS A 460 17.13 -12.25 -40.70
C CYS A 460 18.58 -12.06 -40.21
N LEU A 461 19.28 -13.10 -39.75
CA LEU A 461 20.65 -13.00 -39.25
C LEU A 461 21.57 -14.03 -39.94
N PRO A 462 22.29 -13.66 -41.02
CA PRO A 462 23.43 -14.44 -41.48
C PRO A 462 24.55 -14.32 -40.44
N GLY A 463 24.95 -15.46 -39.86
CA GLY A 463 25.91 -15.57 -38.75
C GLY A 463 27.36 -15.15 -39.05
N SER A 464 27.62 -14.34 -40.07
CA SER A 464 28.99 -13.92 -40.46
C SER A 464 29.24 -12.41 -40.42
N GLN A 465 28.27 -11.58 -39.99
CA GLN A 465 28.45 -10.11 -39.95
C GLN A 465 28.26 -9.45 -38.56
N LEU A 466 28.16 -10.23 -37.48
CA LEU A 466 27.95 -9.66 -36.14
C LEU A 466 29.19 -9.06 -35.47
N PHE A 467 30.37 -9.15 -36.09
CA PHE A 467 31.61 -8.51 -35.58
C PHE A 467 32.50 -7.97 -36.71
N ARG A 468 32.02 -6.97 -37.47
CA ARG A 468 32.91 -5.95 -38.05
C ARG A 468 32.30 -4.59 -37.81
N GLY A 469 33.05 -3.72 -37.14
CA GLY A 469 32.61 -2.42 -36.68
C GLY A 469 32.08 -1.53 -37.80
N CYS A 470 30.96 -0.88 -37.53
CA CYS A 470 30.50 0.28 -38.30
C CYS A 470 30.57 1.51 -37.39
N GLY A 471 31.29 2.53 -37.85
CA GLY A 471 31.38 3.83 -37.21
C GLY A 471 30.08 4.64 -37.27
N PRO A 472 30.09 5.89 -36.77
CA PRO A 472 28.90 6.67 -36.50
C PRO A 472 28.43 7.37 -37.78
N THR A 473 27.44 6.83 -38.50
CA THR A 473 26.64 7.55 -39.54
C THR A 473 25.60 6.64 -40.22
N GLN A 474 24.82 5.85 -39.47
CA GLN A 474 23.61 5.24 -40.05
C GLN A 474 22.38 5.55 -39.21
N GLU A 475 21.43 6.23 -39.84
CA GLU A 475 20.10 6.51 -39.32
C GLU A 475 19.37 5.21 -38.94
N PRO A 476 18.57 5.22 -37.87
CA PRO A 476 17.86 4.03 -37.43
C PRO A 476 16.81 3.63 -38.47
N ARG A 477 16.94 2.42 -39.02
CA ARG A 477 15.88 1.80 -39.83
C ARG A 477 14.64 1.66 -38.97
N THR A 478 13.58 2.36 -39.36
CA THR A 478 12.25 2.24 -38.77
C THR A 478 11.68 0.85 -39.04
N PHE A 479 11.20 0.18 -37.98
CA PHE A 479 10.39 -1.02 -38.13
C PHE A 479 9.05 -0.64 -38.80
N PRO A 480 8.49 -1.48 -39.68
CA PRO A 480 7.21 -1.16 -40.33
C PRO A 480 6.09 -1.03 -39.28
N CYS A 481 5.43 0.13 -39.25
CA CYS A 481 4.34 0.48 -38.32
C CYS A 481 3.18 -0.53 -38.33
N GLU A 482 2.95 -1.22 -39.45
CA GLU A 482 1.85 -2.16 -39.64
C GLU A 482 1.92 -3.37 -38.69
N GLU A 483 3.12 -3.81 -38.30
CA GLU A 483 3.28 -4.95 -37.39
C GLU A 483 2.86 -4.61 -35.96
N ILE A 484 3.12 -3.38 -35.51
CA ILE A 484 2.72 -2.90 -34.17
C ILE A 484 1.20 -2.80 -34.05
N GLU A 485 0.51 -2.44 -35.14
CA GLU A 485 -0.96 -2.39 -35.16
C GLU A 485 -1.58 -3.79 -35.13
N ALA A 486 -1.00 -4.77 -35.81
CA ALA A 486 -1.42 -6.17 -35.73
C ALA A 486 -1.27 -6.74 -34.31
N TRP A 487 -0.17 -6.41 -33.62
CA TRP A 487 0.04 -6.79 -32.21
C TRP A 487 -0.95 -6.12 -31.26
N ARG A 488 -1.26 -4.83 -31.48
CA ARG A 488 -2.29 -4.12 -30.70
C ARG A 488 -3.68 -4.73 -30.92
N ALA A 489 -4.02 -5.08 -32.15
CA ALA A 489 -5.29 -5.73 -32.48
C ALA A 489 -5.41 -7.13 -31.84
N LEU A 490 -4.33 -7.90 -31.77
CA LEU A 490 -4.30 -9.21 -31.12
C LEU A 490 -4.38 -9.10 -29.58
N ALA A 491 -3.66 -8.16 -28.98
CA ALA A 491 -3.69 -7.92 -27.54
C ALA A 491 -5.06 -7.45 -27.04
N LEU A 492 -5.81 -6.71 -27.87
CA LEU A 492 -7.18 -6.27 -27.59
C LEU A 492 -8.23 -7.40 -27.64
N ARG A 493 -7.89 -8.57 -28.22
CA ARG A 493 -8.80 -9.73 -28.33
C ARG A 493 -8.70 -10.71 -27.14
N ILE A 494 -7.76 -10.53 -26.22
CA ILE A 494 -7.56 -11.42 -25.06
C ILE A 494 -8.49 -10.99 -23.91
N PRO A 495 -9.47 -11.81 -23.45
CA PRO A 495 -10.32 -11.47 -22.33
C PRO A 495 -9.53 -11.42 -21.01
N ALA A 496 -9.71 -10.36 -20.22
CA ALA A 496 -9.07 -10.20 -18.92
C ALA A 496 -9.45 -11.36 -17.97
N THR A 497 -8.46 -12.14 -17.52
CA THR A 497 -8.61 -13.15 -16.45
C THR A 497 -7.96 -12.66 -15.16
N ARG A 498 -8.69 -12.80 -14.05
CA ARG A 498 -8.25 -12.45 -12.69
C ARG A 498 -7.03 -13.28 -12.28
N LYS A 499 -5.83 -12.72 -12.38
CA LYS A 499 -4.64 -13.19 -11.64
C LYS A 499 -4.63 -12.52 -10.26
N ASN A 500 -5.19 -13.18 -9.24
CA ASN A 500 -5.06 -12.69 -7.85
C ASN A 500 -5.01 -13.81 -6.78
N ARG A 501 -4.70 -15.06 -7.15
CA ARG A 501 -4.56 -16.15 -6.13
C ARG A 501 -3.26 -16.95 -6.20
N ALA A 502 -2.63 -17.10 -7.36
CA ALA A 502 -1.40 -17.88 -7.47
C ALA A 502 -0.15 -17.16 -6.91
N GLY A 503 -0.13 -15.83 -6.88
CA GLY A 503 1.02 -15.06 -6.39
C GLY A 503 1.12 -14.97 -4.86
N GLN A 504 0.05 -15.30 -4.14
CA GLN A 504 -0.02 -15.15 -2.68
C GLN A 504 0.47 -16.43 -1.97
N ALA A 505 0.16 -17.62 -2.50
CA ALA A 505 0.62 -18.89 -1.97
C ALA A 505 2.15 -19.08 -2.05
N TYR A 506 2.79 -18.57 -3.11
CA TYR A 506 4.25 -18.71 -3.28
C TYR A 506 5.06 -17.81 -2.33
N PHE A 507 4.47 -16.72 -1.84
CA PHE A 507 5.13 -15.76 -0.94
C PHE A 507 5.03 -16.17 0.53
N GLU A 508 3.94 -16.81 0.95
CA GLU A 508 3.77 -17.31 2.32
C GLU A 508 4.71 -18.49 2.61
N GLU A 509 4.90 -19.40 1.65
CA GLU A 509 5.78 -20.57 1.81
C GLU A 509 7.28 -20.21 1.86
N SER A 510 7.66 -19.10 1.20
CA SER A 510 9.03 -18.58 1.20
C SER A 510 9.39 -17.83 2.49
N GLY A 511 8.38 -17.25 3.17
CA GLY A 511 8.55 -16.53 4.43
C GLY A 511 8.74 -17.44 5.63
N GLN A 512 8.05 -18.58 5.67
CA GLN A 512 8.10 -19.54 6.78
C GLN A 512 9.43 -20.29 6.86
N ARG A 513 10.08 -20.58 5.73
CA ARG A 513 11.41 -21.25 5.71
C ARG A 513 12.58 -20.37 6.19
N ARG A 514 12.39 -19.06 6.32
CA ARG A 514 13.43 -18.15 6.85
C ARG A 514 13.37 -17.95 8.36
N SER A 515 12.22 -18.18 9.01
CA SER A 515 12.13 -18.05 10.48
C SER A 515 12.62 -19.29 11.24
N GLU A 516 12.60 -20.47 10.62
CA GLU A 516 13.00 -21.72 11.30
C GLU A 516 14.53 -21.94 11.31
N ASN A 517 15.28 -21.36 10.36
CA ASN A 517 16.74 -21.51 10.31
C ASN A 517 17.52 -20.38 11.03
N GLY A 518 16.83 -19.38 11.58
CA GLY A 518 17.46 -18.23 12.25
C GLY A 518 17.72 -18.42 13.75
N HIS A 519 17.11 -19.42 14.39
CA HIS A 519 17.16 -19.60 15.85
C HIS A 519 18.16 -20.65 16.35
N ALA A 520 18.90 -21.33 15.46
CA ALA A 520 19.82 -22.39 15.84
C ALA A 520 21.31 -21.98 15.91
N ALA A 521 21.64 -20.70 15.73
CA ALA A 521 23.03 -20.25 15.57
C ALA A 521 23.57 -19.28 16.63
N GLU A 522 22.83 -18.97 17.70
CA GLU A 522 23.22 -17.93 18.69
C GLU A 522 23.17 -18.40 20.16
N GLU A 523 23.31 -19.70 20.43
CA GLU A 523 23.40 -20.25 21.80
C GLU A 523 24.70 -21.03 22.08
N SER A 524 25.81 -20.64 21.44
CA SER A 524 27.13 -21.19 21.77
C SER A 524 28.20 -20.11 21.72
N GLN A 525 28.22 -19.27 22.75
CA GLN A 525 29.41 -18.60 23.29
C GLN A 525 28.95 -17.64 24.37
N LEU A 526 28.95 -18.10 25.62
CA LEU A 526 29.17 -17.28 26.82
C LEU A 526 29.28 -18.25 28.01
N GLY A 527 30.50 -18.75 28.19
CA GLY A 527 30.92 -19.51 29.36
C GLY A 527 32.12 -18.84 30.01
N SER A 528 31.87 -18.27 31.19
CA SER A 528 32.75 -18.22 32.36
C SER A 528 34.10 -17.49 32.31
N ALA A 529 34.18 -16.37 33.05
CA ALA A 529 35.18 -16.21 34.12
C ALA A 529 34.79 -15.05 35.07
N ALA A 530 34.58 -15.39 36.35
CA ALA A 530 34.69 -14.50 37.50
C ALA A 530 36.19 -14.36 37.87
N LEU A 531 36.76 -13.41 38.63
CA LEU A 531 36.44 -12.82 39.95
C LEU A 531 37.50 -11.71 40.25
N GLU A 532 37.19 -10.82 41.21
CA GLU A 532 38.10 -9.99 42.06
C GLU A 532 38.88 -8.81 41.41
N SER A 533 39.19 -7.67 42.04
CA SER A 533 38.84 -7.01 43.32
C SER A 533 39.47 -5.59 43.32
N SER A 534 38.87 -4.62 44.03
CA SER A 534 39.50 -3.37 44.57
C SER A 534 40.05 -2.37 43.52
N ALA A 535 40.32 -1.09 43.76
CA ALA A 535 39.96 -0.03 44.71
C ALA A 535 40.50 1.27 44.06
N GLU A 536 40.10 2.43 44.57
CA GLU A 536 40.79 3.74 44.45
C GLU A 536 40.78 4.51 43.10
N GLY A 537 40.02 5.62 43.13
CA GLY A 537 40.59 6.97 42.98
C GLY A 537 41.06 7.43 41.60
N ARG A 538 40.40 8.46 41.05
CA ARG A 538 41.02 9.76 40.72
C ARG A 538 40.01 10.78 40.21
N GLU A 539 40.08 11.94 40.85
CA GLU A 539 39.66 13.24 40.36
C GLU A 539 40.29 13.55 38.98
N ALA A 540 39.56 14.29 38.15
CA ALA A 540 40.15 15.37 37.34
C ALA A 540 39.05 16.30 36.84
N LEU A 541 38.94 17.44 37.53
CA LEU A 541 38.57 18.72 36.93
C LEU A 541 39.38 18.99 35.67
N TYR A 542 38.74 19.54 34.62
CA TYR A 542 39.34 20.60 33.82
C TYR A 542 38.23 21.56 33.35
N ASP A 543 38.18 22.67 34.06
CA ASP A 543 37.80 23.98 33.54
C ASP A 543 39.00 24.55 32.76
N VAL A 544 38.76 25.48 31.83
CA VAL A 544 39.64 26.58 31.36
C VAL A 544 39.33 27.01 29.90
N SER A 545 38.87 28.27 29.86
CA SER A 545 39.15 29.38 28.93
C SER A 545 38.38 29.58 27.62
N ASN A 546 37.49 30.58 27.71
CA ASN A 546 37.37 31.70 26.78
C ASN A 546 38.73 32.21 26.25
N ALA A 547 38.82 32.43 24.94
CA ALA A 547 39.69 33.45 24.37
C ALA A 547 39.02 34.12 23.17
N SER A 548 38.82 35.42 23.35
CA SER A 548 38.43 36.45 22.41
C SER A 548 39.29 36.50 21.14
N ARG A 549 38.66 36.80 20.00
CA ARG A 549 39.30 37.54 18.92
C ARG A 549 38.42 38.70 18.49
N GLN A 550 39.04 39.87 18.61
CA GLN A 550 38.53 41.20 18.33
C GLN A 550 38.29 41.45 16.84
N ASP A 551 37.36 42.38 16.62
CA ASP A 551 37.14 43.27 15.49
C ASP A 551 38.36 43.57 14.61
N LYS A 552 38.13 43.51 13.29
CA LYS A 552 38.63 44.51 12.33
C LYS A 552 37.58 44.76 11.25
N ASP A 553 36.90 45.89 11.39
CA ASP A 553 36.58 46.88 10.36
C ASP A 553 36.24 46.45 8.90
N ARG A 554 34.93 46.52 8.60
CA ARG A 554 34.29 47.52 7.68
C ARG A 554 34.35 47.32 6.14
N PRO A 555 33.53 48.06 5.33
CA PRO A 555 32.30 47.52 4.71
C PRO A 555 32.22 47.71 3.19
N TRP A 556 31.29 47.04 2.49
CA TRP A 556 30.71 47.54 1.23
C TRP A 556 29.25 47.08 1.09
N GLU A 557 28.33 48.04 1.20
CA GLU A 557 27.01 48.03 0.54
C GLU A 557 27.17 48.65 -0.85
N VAL A 558 26.61 48.00 -1.88
CA VAL A 558 25.71 48.57 -2.89
C VAL A 558 24.67 47.51 -3.22
#